data_AF-A0A7S4IV21-F1
#
_entry.id   AF-A0A7S4IV21-F1
#
_cell.length_a   1.000
_cell.length_b   1.000
_cell.length_c   1.000
_cell.angle_alpha   90.00
_cell.angle_beta   90.00
_cell.angle_gamma   90.00
#
_symmetry.space_group_name_H-M   'P 1'
#
loop_
_entity.id
_entity.type
_entity.pdbx_description
1 polymer ?
#
loop_
_entity_poly.entity_id
_entity_poly.type
_entity_poly.pdbx_seq_one_letter_code
_entity_poly.pdbx_strand_id
1 'polypeptide(L)'
;QRRLSELSLPDTFQLPLDPLRKASGLVIEKCKSMDSAKAPLWLVFKNADPFGEDIWLIFKSGDDLRQDSLTLQMLGIMDKIWQSEGLDLCLTPYKCVATGDEMGMIETVLESDTTANIQKA
;
A
#
# COMPACT_ATOMS: atom_id res chain seq x y z
N GLN A 1 16.20 9.31 1.05
CA GLN A 1 16.55 8.90 -0.33
C GLN A 1 17.96 8.32 -0.43
N ARG A 2 19.04 8.99 -0.01
CA ARG A 2 20.43 8.46 -0.10
C ARG A 2 20.65 7.06 0.52
N ARG A 3 19.97 6.74 1.62
CA ARG A 3 20.07 5.40 2.25
C ARG A 3 19.29 4.31 1.52
N LEU A 4 18.32 4.66 0.68
CA LEU A 4 17.54 3.68 -0.09
C LEU A 4 18.37 3.09 -1.24
N SER A 5 19.31 3.86 -1.81
CA SER A 5 20.23 3.37 -2.84
C SER A 5 21.30 2.41 -2.30
N GLU A 6 21.48 2.35 -0.99
CA GLU A 6 22.44 1.46 -0.33
C GLU A 6 21.80 0.10 0.01
N LEU A 7 20.50 -0.08 -0.22
CA LEU A 7 19.80 -1.34 0.05
C LEU A 7 20.21 -2.40 -0.97
N SER A 8 20.70 -3.53 -0.48
CA SER A 8 20.87 -4.75 -1.28
C SER A 8 19.56 -5.52 -1.28
N LEU A 9 18.79 -5.36 -2.36
CA LEU A 9 17.58 -6.14 -2.61
C LEU A 9 17.90 -7.29 -3.59
N PRO A 10 17.19 -8.43 -3.51
CA PRO A 10 17.27 -9.46 -4.53
C PRO A 10 16.84 -8.94 -5.90
N ASP A 11 17.30 -9.57 -6.99
CA ASP A 11 16.93 -9.21 -8.37
C ASP A 11 15.41 -9.16 -8.58
N THR A 12 14.68 -10.10 -7.99
CA THR A 12 13.22 -10.07 -7.89
C THR A 12 12.74 -10.65 -6.57
N PHE A 13 11.61 -10.14 -6.06
CA PHE A 13 10.99 -10.62 -4.83
C PHE A 13 9.49 -10.34 -4.81
N GLN A 14 8.73 -11.05 -3.98
CA GLN A 14 7.30 -10.80 -3.77
C GLN A 14 7.09 -9.82 -2.62
N LEU A 15 6.08 -8.96 -2.77
CA LEU A 15 5.66 -8.06 -1.70
C LEU A 15 4.56 -8.73 -0.85
N PRO A 16 4.57 -8.57 0.49
CA PRO A 16 3.56 -9.14 1.38
C PRO A 16 2.11 -8.73 1.05
N LEU A 17 1.93 -7.59 0.38
CA LEU A 17 0.60 -7.07 -0.01
C LEU A 17 -0.10 -7.97 -1.04
N ASP A 18 0.65 -8.51 -2.01
CA ASP A 18 0.08 -9.27 -3.11
C ASP A 18 1.08 -10.33 -3.61
N PRO A 19 0.84 -11.63 -3.34
CA PRO A 19 1.76 -12.69 -3.76
C PRO A 19 1.85 -12.85 -5.28
N LEU A 20 0.90 -12.30 -6.06
CA LEU A 20 0.91 -12.35 -7.51
C LEU A 20 1.82 -11.27 -8.13
N ARG A 21 2.16 -10.21 -7.38
CA ARG A 21 3.03 -9.13 -7.85
C ARG A 21 4.47 -9.38 -7.41
N LYS A 22 5.41 -9.27 -8.35
CA LYS A 22 6.85 -9.32 -8.10
C LYS A 22 7.46 -7.95 -8.34
N ALA A 23 8.32 -7.52 -7.43
CA ALA A 23 9.13 -6.31 -7.55
C ALA A 23 10.56 -6.67 -7.96
N SER A 24 11.24 -5.77 -8.67
CA SER A 24 12.65 -5.94 -9.07
C SER A 24 13.59 -4.87 -8.49
N GLY A 25 13.07 -3.91 -7.73
CA GLY A 25 13.85 -2.80 -7.17
C GLY A 25 13.00 -1.59 -6.81
N LEU A 26 13.61 -0.57 -6.22
CA LEU A 26 12.96 0.69 -5.85
C LEU A 26 13.14 1.77 -6.92
N VAL A 27 12.09 2.54 -7.17
CA VAL A 27 12.09 3.76 -7.98
C VAL A 27 12.31 4.94 -7.03
N ILE A 28 13.58 5.19 -6.69
CA ILE A 28 13.99 6.05 -5.56
C ILE A 28 13.48 7.49 -5.71
N GLU A 29 13.46 8.00 -6.94
CA GLU A 29 13.00 9.34 -7.29
C GLU A 29 11.51 9.57 -6.98
N LYS A 30 10.70 8.50 -6.95
CA LYS A 30 9.28 8.56 -6.58
C LYS A 30 9.04 8.27 -5.10
N CYS A 31 10.06 7.83 -4.35
CA CYS A 31 9.95 7.52 -2.93
C CYS A 31 10.09 8.79 -2.08
N LYS A 32 9.25 8.92 -1.03
CA LYS A 32 9.27 10.07 -0.11
C LYS A 32 8.90 9.69 1.32
N SER A 33 9.35 10.48 2.29
CA SER A 33 8.78 10.45 3.64
C SER A 33 7.54 11.34 3.63
N MET A 34 6.43 10.85 4.17
CA MET A 34 5.20 11.65 4.25
C MET A 34 5.24 12.58 5.47
N ASP A 35 4.66 13.77 5.32
CA ASP A 35 4.52 14.74 6.41
C ASP A 35 3.28 14.39 7.25
N SER A 36 3.48 13.51 8.24
CA SER A 36 2.45 13.01 9.15
C SER A 36 3.09 12.66 10.49
N ALA A 37 2.29 12.54 11.56
CA ALA A 37 2.76 12.35 12.93
C ALA A 37 3.73 11.16 13.10
N LYS A 38 3.53 10.07 12.35
CA LYS A 38 4.41 8.88 12.36
C LYS A 38 5.32 8.75 11.14
N ALA A 39 5.39 9.80 10.31
CA ALA A 39 6.26 9.91 9.14
C ALA A 39 6.41 8.62 8.30
N PRO A 40 5.30 8.07 7.77
CA PRO A 40 5.35 6.82 7.02
C PRO A 40 6.12 7.00 5.70
N LEU A 41 6.67 5.90 5.19
CA LEU A 41 7.46 5.90 3.96
C LEU A 41 6.56 5.57 2.77
N TRP A 42 6.49 6.50 1.82
CA TRP A 42 5.93 6.26 0.51
C TRP A 42 7.00 5.60 -0.37
N LEU A 43 6.77 4.34 -0.73
CA LEU A 43 7.71 3.53 -1.50
C LEU A 43 7.09 3.17 -2.85
N VAL A 44 7.93 3.19 -3.88
CA VAL A 44 7.54 2.80 -5.23
C VAL A 44 8.52 1.76 -5.72
N PHE A 45 8.00 0.58 -6.07
CA PHE A 45 8.79 -0.53 -6.58
C PHE A 45 8.55 -0.72 -8.06
N LYS A 46 9.61 -1.03 -8.80
CA LYS A 46 9.49 -1.43 -10.21
C LYS A 46 8.87 -2.82 -10.28
N ASN A 47 7.88 -3.00 -11.15
CA ASN A 47 7.32 -4.30 -11.43
C ASN A 47 8.34 -5.19 -12.15
N ALA A 48 8.44 -6.45 -11.74
CA ALA A 48 9.28 -7.43 -12.42
C ALA A 48 8.65 -7.90 -13.75
N ASP A 49 7.33 -7.73 -13.92
CA ASP A 49 6.67 -7.89 -15.21
C ASP A 49 7.03 -6.68 -16.11
N PRO A 50 7.65 -6.90 -17.30
CA PRO A 50 8.00 -5.82 -18.23
C PRO A 50 6.81 -4.98 -18.69
N PHE A 51 5.59 -5.50 -18.63
CA PHE A 51 4.36 -4.81 -19.02
C PHE A 51 3.55 -4.31 -17.80
N GLY A 52 4.03 -4.59 -16.59
CA GLY A 52 3.35 -4.20 -15.36
C GLY A 52 3.69 -2.77 -14.94
N GLU A 53 2.72 -2.08 -14.34
CA GLU A 53 2.92 -0.77 -13.74
C GLU A 53 3.70 -0.86 -12.42
N ASP A 54 4.36 0.24 -12.07
CA ASP A 54 5.03 0.40 -10.77
C ASP A 54 4.08 0.07 -9.61
N ILE A 55 4.63 -0.54 -8.56
CA ILE A 55 3.88 -0.96 -7.37
C ILE A 55 4.06 0.11 -6.30
N TRP A 56 2.95 0.76 -5.93
CA TRP A 56 2.93 1.86 -4.97
C TRP A 56 2.41 1.38 -3.61
N LEU A 57 3.15 1.69 -2.55
CA LEU A 57 2.74 1.36 -1.20
C LEU A 57 3.23 2.37 -0.17
N ILE A 58 2.55 2.36 0.96
CA ILE A 58 2.95 3.07 2.17
C ILE A 58 3.47 2.03 3.16
N PHE A 59 4.72 2.19 3.59
CA PHE A 59 5.29 1.44 4.69
C PHE A 59 5.16 2.24 5.98
N LYS A 60 4.57 1.64 7.00
CA LYS A 60 4.35 2.26 8.31
C LYS A 60 5.16 1.53 9.36
N SER A 61 5.81 2.30 10.23
CA SER A 61 6.57 1.82 11.38
C SER A 61 6.11 2.59 12.62
N GLY A 62 5.93 1.90 13.73
CA GLY A 62 5.31 2.42 14.95
C GLY A 62 3.78 2.49 14.90
N ASP A 63 3.13 1.80 13.97
CA ASP A 63 1.66 1.68 13.87
C ASP A 63 1.24 0.22 13.79
N ASP A 64 0.35 -0.21 14.68
CA ASP A 64 -0.22 -1.55 14.67
C ASP A 64 -1.31 -1.70 13.59
N LEU A 65 -0.92 -2.21 12.43
CA LEU A 65 -1.84 -2.40 11.29
C LEU A 65 -2.73 -3.65 11.40
N ARG A 66 -2.67 -4.42 12.50
CA ARG A 66 -3.52 -5.62 12.65
C ARG A 66 -5.00 -5.24 12.69
N GLN A 67 -5.34 -4.10 13.29
CA GLN A 67 -6.72 -3.60 13.35
C GLN A 67 -7.21 -3.15 11.97
N ASP A 68 -6.38 -2.43 11.21
CA ASP A 68 -6.67 -2.01 9.85
C ASP A 68 -6.88 -3.22 8.92
N SER A 69 -5.97 -4.20 8.96
CA SER A 69 -6.09 -5.44 8.18
C SER A 69 -7.41 -6.17 8.46
N LEU A 70 -7.80 -6.31 9.74
CA LEU A 70 -9.07 -6.95 10.10
C LEU A 70 -10.28 -6.14 9.59
N THR A 71 -10.22 -4.82 9.70
CA THR A 71 -11.31 -3.93 9.25
C THR A 71 -11.51 -4.03 7.74
N LEU A 72 -10.43 -3.97 6.97
CA LEU A 72 -10.49 -4.11 5.50
C LEU A 72 -10.96 -5.49 5.07
N GLN A 73 -10.59 -6.55 5.80
CA GLN A 73 -11.11 -7.89 5.56
C GLN A 73 -12.64 -7.96 5.80
N MET A 74 -13.13 -7.33 6.86
CA MET A 74 -14.57 -7.26 7.14
C MET A 74 -15.32 -6.50 6.04
N LEU A 75 -14.77 -5.37 5.57
CA LEU A 75 -15.33 -4.64 4.43
C LEU A 75 -15.42 -5.52 3.17
N GLY A 76 -14.39 -6.32 2.89
CA GLY A 76 -14.41 -7.28 1.78
C GLY A 76 -15.45 -8.41 1.94
N ILE A 77 -15.80 -8.80 3.16
CA ILE A 77 -16.90 -9.74 3.41
C ILE A 77 -18.25 -9.06 3.20
N MET A 78 -18.42 -7.84 3.71
CA MET A 78 -19.64 -7.05 3.53
C MET A 78 -19.94 -6.80 2.06
N ASP A 79 -18.92 -6.41 1.29
CA ASP A 79 -19.00 -6.19 -0.15
C ASP A 79 -19.53 -7.43 -0.89
N LYS A 80 -19.02 -8.63 -0.56
CA LYS A 80 -19.53 -9.89 -1.13
C LYS A 80 -21.00 -10.15 -0.78
N ILE A 81 -21.43 -9.84 0.44
CA ILE A 81 -22.82 -10.00 0.88
C ILE A 81 -23.72 -9.05 0.08
N TRP A 82 -23.35 -7.77 -0.04
CA TRP A 82 -24.12 -6.80 -0.81
C TRP A 82 -24.21 -7.17 -2.28
N GLN A 83 -23.10 -7.58 -2.90
CA GLN A 83 -23.10 -8.03 -4.28
C GLN A 83 -23.99 -9.27 -4.49
N SER A 84 -24.05 -10.20 -3.53
CA SER A 84 -24.96 -11.35 -3.63
C SER A 84 -26.45 -10.96 -3.58
N GLU A 85 -26.77 -9.81 -3.00
CA GLU A 85 -28.12 -9.22 -2.99
C GLU A 85 -28.34 -8.22 -4.13
N GLY A 86 -27.42 -8.14 -5.10
CA GLY A 86 -27.51 -7.23 -6.25
C GLY A 86 -27.20 -5.76 -5.93
N LEU A 87 -26.52 -5.49 -4.81
CA LEU A 87 -26.09 -4.15 -4.40
C LEU A 87 -24.60 -3.97 -4.65
N ASP A 88 -24.23 -3.16 -5.64
CA ASP A 88 -22.87 -2.67 -5.83
C ASP A 88 -22.74 -1.30 -5.14
N LEU A 89 -22.05 -1.30 -3.99
CA LEU A 89 -21.80 -0.08 -3.21
C LEU A 89 -20.45 0.59 -3.56
N CYS A 90 -19.77 0.11 -4.60
CA CYS A 90 -18.51 0.67 -5.10
C CYS A 90 -17.44 0.80 -4.01
N LEU A 91 -17.33 -0.18 -3.11
CA LEU A 91 -16.26 -0.18 -2.11
C LEU A 91 -14.92 -0.50 -2.77
N THR A 92 -13.88 0.22 -2.36
CA THR A 92 -12.49 -0.01 -2.78
C THR A 92 -11.61 -0.32 -1.56
N PRO A 93 -11.75 -1.51 -0.93
CA PRO A 93 -10.91 -1.89 0.19
C PRO A 93 -9.47 -2.14 -0.32
N TYR A 94 -8.58 -1.18 -0.07
CA TYR A 94 -7.16 -1.33 -0.39
C TYR A 94 -6.50 -2.41 0.47
N LYS A 95 -5.39 -2.99 -0.01
CA LYS A 95 -4.68 -4.03 0.73
C LYS A 95 -3.91 -3.44 1.90
N CYS A 96 -3.94 -4.12 3.05
CA CYS A 96 -3.19 -3.76 4.24
C CYS A 96 -2.70 -5.03 4.93
N VAL A 97 -1.40 -5.10 5.23
CA VAL A 97 -0.77 -6.25 5.86
C VAL A 97 0.19 -5.81 6.95
N ALA A 98 -0.01 -6.32 8.16
CA ALA A 98 0.98 -6.24 9.24
C ALA A 98 2.15 -7.18 8.90
N THR A 99 3.38 -6.65 8.88
CA THR A 99 4.58 -7.43 8.56
C THR A 99 5.43 -7.73 9.80
N GLY A 100 5.09 -7.16 10.95
CA GLY A 100 5.79 -7.33 12.21
C GLY A 100 5.12 -6.54 13.34
N ASP A 101 5.81 -6.42 14.46
CA ASP A 101 5.33 -5.63 15.58
C ASP A 101 5.30 -4.13 15.23
N GLU A 102 4.15 -3.50 15.42
CA GLU A 102 3.86 -2.10 15.07
C GLU A 102 4.36 -1.69 13.68
N MET A 103 4.32 -2.59 12.70
CA MET A 103 4.78 -2.28 11.35
C MET A 103 4.01 -3.03 10.27
N GLY A 104 3.95 -2.43 9.08
CA GLY A 104 3.33 -3.09 7.94
C GLY A 104 3.30 -2.24 6.68
N MET A 105 2.57 -2.76 5.70
CA MET A 105 2.44 -2.16 4.37
C MET A 105 0.97 -1.93 4.05
N ILE A 106 0.69 -0.82 3.38
CA ILE A 106 -0.62 -0.43 2.87
C ILE A 106 -0.49 -0.15 1.38
N GLU A 107 -1.39 -0.70 0.57
CA GLU A 107 -1.50 -0.38 -0.84
C GLU A 107 -1.92 1.07 -1.03
N THR A 108 -1.23 1.77 -1.94
CA THR A 108 -1.59 3.13 -2.29
C THR A 108 -2.71 3.12 -3.32
N VAL A 109 -3.79 3.86 -3.05
CA VAL A 109 -4.80 4.19 -4.06
C VAL A 109 -4.28 5.36 -4.90
N LEU A 110 -4.00 5.10 -6.17
CA LEU A 110 -3.54 6.13 -7.11
C LEU A 110 -4.66 7.13 -7.41
N GLU A 111 -4.27 8.33 -7.88
CA GLU A 111 -5.23 9.40 -8.24
C GLU A 111 -6.18 9.78 -7.09
N SER A 112 -5.72 9.61 -5.85
CA SER A 112 -6.48 9.97 -4.65
C SER A 112 -5.84 11.15 -3.90
N ASP A 113 -6.68 11.96 -3.26
CA ASP A 113 -6.26 12.99 -2.32
C ASP A 113 -7.17 12.98 -1.10
N THR A 114 -6.67 13.50 0.02
CA THR A 114 -7.45 13.63 1.25
C THR A 114 -8.49 14.75 1.10
N THR A 115 -9.67 14.55 1.68
CA THR A 115 -10.73 15.58 1.70
C THR A 115 -10.23 16.89 2.32
N ALA A 116 -9.36 16.81 3.33
CA ALA A 116 -8.74 17.97 3.96
C ALA A 116 -7.82 18.76 3.02
N ASN A 117 -7.14 18.14 2.07
CA ASN A 117 -6.32 18.85 1.07
C ASN A 117 -7.20 19.52 0.01
N ILE A 118 -8.25 18.84 -0.45
CA ILE A 118 -9.20 19.37 -1.43
C ILE A 118 -9.86 20.65 -0.89
N GLN A 119 -10.20 20.69 0.39
CA GLN A 119 -10.85 21.85 1.03
C GLN A 119 -9.90 23.03 1.32
N LYS A 120 -8.58 22.82 1.28
CA LYS A 120 -7.58 23.90 1.45
C LYS A 120 -7.30 24.65 0.16
N ALA A 121 -7.74 24.13 -0.99
CA ALA A 121 -7.55 24.72 -2.30
C ALA A 121 -8.48 25.92 -2.55
#